data_AF-A0A4V6S879-F1
#
_entry.id   AF-A0A4V6S879-F1
#
_cell.length_a   1.000
_cell.length_b   1.000
_cell.length_c   1.000
_cell.angle_alpha   90.00
_cell.angle_beta   90.00
_cell.angle_gamma   90.00
#
_symmetry.space_group_name_H-M   'P 1'
#
loop_
_entity.id
_entity.type
_entity.pdbx_description
1 polymer ?
#
loop_
_entity_poly.entity_id
_entity_poly.type
_entity_poly.pdbx_seq_one_letter_code
_entity_poly.pdbx_strand_id
1 'polypeptide(L)'
;MRRLPFCGLVAGACALVLGLSGCAGGPVIDVLDEEQTDQDVLTIQTDLDGIDLASTRFLAERDGVEYFAARPEADSGAAGSVCLLVQEGIGVGLECGPLEAGTAGPTIRDSRVTAVLLPDQIDRNDLADQGFELLHPNLAIRPADAE
;
A
#
# COMPACT_ATOMS: atom_id res chain seq x y z
N MET A 1 51.76 -25.62 51.19
CA MET A 1 51.68 -24.69 52.36
C MET A 1 51.65 -23.29 51.76
N ARG A 2 50.67 -22.39 51.86
CA ARG A 2 49.52 -22.02 52.74
C ARG A 2 48.41 -21.48 51.77
N ARG A 3 47.11 -21.87 51.77
CA ARG A 3 45.95 -21.49 52.63
C ARG A 3 45.95 -20.01 53.06
N LEU A 4 44.94 -19.15 52.91
CA LEU A 4 43.48 -19.17 52.57
C LEU A 4 43.08 -17.66 52.33
N PRO A 5 41.85 -17.17 52.58
CA PRO A 5 40.67 -17.06 51.70
C PRO A 5 40.08 -15.62 51.67
N PHE A 6 38.92 -15.42 51.04
CA PHE A 6 37.79 -14.49 51.35
C PHE A 6 37.14 -14.07 50.01
N CYS A 7 35.94 -14.51 49.64
CA CYS A 7 34.58 -14.37 50.24
C CYS A 7 33.84 -13.14 49.71
N GLY A 8 32.70 -13.41 49.06
CA GLY A 8 31.58 -12.50 48.81
C GLY A 8 31.69 -11.61 47.57
N LEU A 9 30.62 -11.24 46.86
CA LEU A 9 29.21 -11.63 46.85
C LEU A 9 28.61 -10.79 45.70
N VAL A 10 27.81 -11.41 44.82
CA VAL A 10 26.61 -10.87 44.13
C VAL A 10 26.69 -9.51 43.39
N ALA A 11 26.51 -9.58 42.06
CA ALA A 11 25.54 -8.80 41.26
C ALA A 11 25.71 -9.25 39.78
N GLY A 12 24.76 -9.85 39.07
CA GLY A 12 23.32 -9.73 39.18
C GLY A 12 22.82 -8.44 38.52
N ALA A 13 22.99 -8.30 37.20
CA ALA A 13 22.21 -7.37 36.36
C ALA A 13 22.42 -7.75 34.89
N CYS A 14 21.53 -8.59 34.36
CA CYS A 14 20.44 -8.17 33.46
C CYS A 14 20.95 -7.77 32.07
N ALA A 15 20.91 -8.77 31.19
CA ALA A 15 20.92 -8.60 29.75
C ALA A 15 19.78 -7.64 29.33
N LEU A 16 20.11 -6.41 28.98
CA LEU A 16 19.24 -5.55 28.22
C LEU A 16 19.45 -5.87 26.74
N VAL A 17 18.84 -6.97 26.30
CA VAL A 17 18.43 -7.11 24.91
C VAL A 17 17.40 -6.00 24.71
N LEU A 18 17.83 -4.85 24.19
CA LEU A 18 16.92 -3.83 23.70
C LEU A 18 16.15 -4.48 22.55
N GLY A 19 14.95 -4.94 22.90
CA GLY A 19 14.01 -5.51 21.97
C GLY A 19 13.82 -4.54 20.83
N LEU A 20 13.97 -5.05 19.61
CA LEU A 20 13.42 -4.44 18.42
C LEU A 20 11.99 -4.04 18.77
N SER A 21 11.73 -2.73 18.89
CA SER A 21 10.40 -2.21 18.67
C SER A 21 10.08 -2.55 17.22
N GLY A 22 9.55 -3.75 16.99
CA GLY A 22 8.92 -4.09 15.73
C GLY A 22 7.83 -3.05 15.55
N CYS A 23 7.99 -2.18 14.55
CA CYS A 23 6.91 -1.36 14.04
C CYS A 23 5.81 -2.33 13.62
N ALA A 24 4.84 -2.55 14.52
CA ALA A 24 3.59 -3.20 14.18
C ALA A 24 2.81 -2.21 13.32
N GLY A 25 3.12 -2.17 12.03
CA GLY A 25 2.57 -1.19 11.09
C GLY A 25 3.57 -0.82 10.01
N GLY A 26 4.12 -1.84 9.32
CA GLY A 26 4.73 -1.58 8.01
C GLY A 26 3.66 -1.04 7.04
N PRO A 27 4.07 -0.41 5.93
CA PRO A 27 3.14 0.01 4.90
C PRO A 27 2.29 -1.18 4.43
N VAL A 28 1.03 -0.90 4.11
CA VAL A 28 0.12 -1.91 3.54
C VAL A 28 0.37 -2.07 2.03
N ILE A 29 0.99 -1.06 1.41
CA ILE A 29 1.49 -1.02 0.03
C ILE A 29 2.89 -0.43 0.04
N ASP A 30 3.89 -1.25 -0.23
CA ASP A 30 5.31 -0.89 -0.25
C ASP A 30 5.61 0.13 -1.37
N VAL A 31 4.94 0.05 -2.53
CA VAL A 31 5.25 0.95 -3.67
C VAL A 31 5.06 2.43 -3.29
N LEU A 32 4.13 2.74 -2.38
CA LEU A 32 3.89 4.11 -1.91
C LEU A 32 5.04 4.66 -1.04
N ASP A 33 5.96 3.83 -0.56
CA ASP A 33 7.15 4.25 0.19
C ASP A 33 8.40 4.42 -0.69
N GLU A 34 8.32 4.03 -1.96
CA GLU A 34 9.39 4.24 -2.93
C GLU A 34 9.55 5.73 -3.28
N GLU A 35 10.65 6.14 -3.90
CA GLU A 35 10.81 7.51 -4.38
C GLU A 35 9.97 7.74 -5.64
N GLN A 36 9.37 8.92 -5.78
CA GLN A 36 8.61 9.27 -6.98
C GLN A 36 9.53 9.39 -8.20
N THR A 37 9.07 8.85 -9.33
CA THR A 37 9.72 8.90 -10.64
C THR A 37 8.87 9.69 -11.65
N ASP A 38 9.41 9.94 -12.84
CA ASP A 38 8.70 10.67 -13.90
C ASP A 38 7.41 9.95 -14.37
N GLN A 39 7.34 8.61 -14.24
CA GLN A 39 6.15 7.84 -14.62
C GLN A 39 4.99 8.01 -13.63
N ASP A 40 5.29 8.45 -12.42
CA ASP A 40 4.32 8.62 -11.35
C ASP A 40 3.59 9.98 -11.40
N VAL A 41 4.02 10.86 -12.31
CA VAL A 41 3.45 12.20 -12.47
C VAL A 41 2.19 12.12 -13.32
N LEU A 42 1.04 12.39 -12.70
CA LEU A 42 -0.24 12.47 -13.39
C LEU A 42 -0.20 13.55 -14.47
N THR A 43 -0.62 13.18 -15.69
CA THR A 43 -0.72 14.13 -16.81
C THR A 43 -1.96 15.01 -16.66
N ILE A 44 -3.00 14.51 -16.01
CA ILE A 44 -4.27 15.20 -15.76
C ILE A 44 -4.39 15.43 -14.24
N GLN A 45 -4.40 16.70 -13.83
CA GLN A 45 -4.40 17.09 -12.42
C GLN A 45 -5.66 17.88 -12.00
N THR A 46 -6.74 17.71 -12.74
CA THR A 46 -8.05 18.29 -12.42
C THR A 46 -8.80 17.40 -11.43
N ASP A 47 -9.53 18.01 -10.49
CA ASP A 47 -10.39 17.32 -9.52
C ASP A 47 -9.65 16.34 -8.59
N LEU A 48 -8.38 16.63 -8.26
CA LEU A 48 -7.54 15.86 -7.33
C LEU A 48 -7.41 16.51 -5.95
N ASP A 49 -8.40 17.32 -5.55
CA ASP A 49 -8.40 17.98 -4.25
C ASP A 49 -8.30 16.96 -3.11
N GLY A 50 -7.41 17.20 -2.15
CA GLY A 50 -7.20 16.33 -1.00
C GLY A 50 -6.33 15.11 -1.26
N ILE A 51 -5.60 15.05 -2.37
CA ILE A 51 -4.61 14.01 -2.69
C ILE A 51 -3.18 14.55 -2.59
N ASP A 52 -2.31 13.81 -1.93
CA ASP A 52 -0.88 14.11 -1.94
C ASP A 52 -0.27 13.64 -3.27
N LEU A 53 -0.15 14.55 -4.24
CA LEU A 53 0.37 14.26 -5.57
C LEU A 53 1.81 13.71 -5.56
N ALA A 54 2.63 14.03 -4.54
CA ALA A 54 3.99 13.52 -4.42
C ALA A 54 4.03 12.04 -3.98
N SER A 55 2.93 11.55 -3.40
CA SER A 55 2.76 10.15 -3.01
C SER A 55 2.28 9.25 -4.15
N THR A 56 1.92 9.83 -5.31
CA THR A 56 1.38 9.07 -6.44
C THR A 56 2.40 8.06 -6.94
N ARG A 57 1.98 6.82 -7.21
CA ARG A 57 2.81 5.77 -7.81
C ARG A 57 2.06 5.09 -8.93
N PHE A 58 2.67 5.04 -10.10
CA PHE A 58 2.18 4.30 -11.26
C PHE A 58 2.20 2.81 -10.97
N LEU A 59 1.09 2.15 -11.29
CA LEU A 59 0.94 0.71 -11.08
C LEU A 59 1.02 -0.03 -12.43
N ALA A 60 0.23 0.40 -13.40
CA ALA A 60 0.18 -0.22 -14.72
C ALA A 60 -0.53 0.69 -15.73
N GLU A 61 -0.35 0.36 -17.00
CA GLU A 61 -1.15 0.88 -18.11
C GLU A 61 -1.78 -0.31 -18.86
N ARG A 62 -3.04 -0.17 -19.25
CA ARG A 62 -3.70 -1.10 -20.18
C ARG A 62 -4.65 -0.35 -21.09
N ASP A 63 -4.53 -0.60 -22.38
CA ASP A 63 -5.42 -0.05 -23.42
C ASP A 63 -5.55 1.49 -23.36
N GLY A 64 -4.46 2.18 -22.98
CA GLY A 64 -4.42 3.64 -22.83
C GLY A 64 -5.07 4.18 -21.54
N VAL A 65 -5.39 3.30 -20.59
CA VAL A 65 -5.83 3.64 -19.24
C VAL A 65 -4.66 3.44 -18.28
N GLU A 66 -4.30 4.49 -17.53
CA GLU A 66 -3.21 4.48 -16.57
C GLU A 66 -3.75 4.40 -15.15
N TYR A 67 -3.15 3.54 -14.33
CA TYR A 67 -3.60 3.27 -12.97
C TYR A 67 -2.52 3.67 -11.98
N PHE A 68 -2.92 4.38 -10.93
CA PHE A 68 -2.02 4.88 -9.91
C PHE A 68 -2.56 4.60 -8.51
N ALA A 69 -1.66 4.48 -7.54
CA ALA A 69 -1.97 4.57 -6.12
C ALA A 69 -1.51 5.92 -5.58
N ALA A 70 -2.21 6.49 -4.61
CA ALA A 70 -1.73 7.65 -3.86
C ALA A 70 -2.23 7.62 -2.42
N ARG A 71 -1.71 8.54 -1.61
CA ARG A 71 -2.24 8.85 -0.28
C ARG A 71 -3.13 10.10 -0.35
N PRO A 72 -4.19 10.16 0.47
CA PRO A 72 -4.83 11.45 0.74
C PRO A 72 -3.85 12.40 1.43
N GLU A 73 -4.08 13.71 1.29
CA GLU A 73 -3.42 14.71 2.12
C GLU A 73 -3.63 14.39 3.61
N ALA A 74 -2.67 14.77 4.45
CA ALA A 74 -2.65 14.40 5.87
C ALA A 74 -3.93 14.82 6.65
N ASP A 75 -4.61 15.88 6.20
CA ASP A 75 -5.82 16.42 6.83
C ASP A 75 -7.12 16.03 6.11
N SER A 76 -7.07 15.31 4.98
CA SER A 76 -8.23 14.99 4.15
C SER A 76 -8.74 13.55 4.28
N GLY A 77 -7.97 12.65 4.91
CA GLY A 77 -8.25 11.21 4.95
C GLY A 77 -8.24 10.58 6.36
N ALA A 78 -8.79 9.36 6.46
CA ALA A 78 -8.62 8.53 7.65
C ALA A 78 -7.20 7.94 7.67
N ALA A 79 -6.67 7.67 8.87
CA ALA A 79 -5.39 6.99 9.00
C ALA A 79 -5.46 5.61 8.30
N GLY A 80 -4.48 5.31 7.45
CA GLY A 80 -4.46 4.08 6.65
C GLY A 80 -5.32 4.13 5.38
N SER A 81 -5.87 5.29 5.02
CA SER A 81 -6.49 5.48 3.72
C SER A 81 -5.47 5.56 2.59
N VAL A 82 -5.85 4.97 1.47
CA VAL A 82 -5.13 5.04 0.18
C VAL A 82 -6.15 5.31 -0.92
N CYS A 83 -5.69 5.77 -2.06
CA CYS A 83 -6.52 6.11 -3.20
C CYS A 83 -6.08 5.32 -4.43
N LEU A 84 -7.05 4.78 -5.16
CA LEU A 84 -6.88 4.31 -6.53
C LEU A 84 -7.25 5.45 -7.46
N LEU A 85 -6.36 5.76 -8.40
CA LEU A 85 -6.59 6.73 -9.46
C LEU A 85 -6.54 6.04 -10.82
N VAL A 86 -7.47 6.39 -11.70
CA VAL A 86 -7.58 5.85 -13.06
C VAL A 86 -7.62 7.01 -14.03
N GLN A 87 -6.53 7.23 -14.75
CA GLN A 87 -6.44 8.28 -15.76
C GLN A 87 -6.86 7.73 -17.12
N GLU A 88 -7.84 8.37 -17.74
CA GLU A 88 -8.26 8.07 -19.11
C GLU A 88 -8.72 9.33 -19.84
N GLY A 89 -8.20 9.53 -21.05
CA GLY A 89 -8.66 10.59 -21.94
C GLY A 89 -8.38 11.98 -21.38
N ILE A 90 -9.41 12.61 -20.79
CA ILE A 90 -9.35 13.98 -20.23
C ILE A 90 -9.71 14.04 -18.74
N GLY A 91 -9.89 12.89 -18.08
CA GLY A 91 -10.31 12.85 -16.68
C GLY A 91 -9.55 11.83 -15.85
N VAL A 92 -9.72 11.92 -14.54
CA VAL A 92 -9.19 10.98 -13.56
C VAL A 92 -10.35 10.49 -12.70
N GLY A 93 -10.59 9.18 -12.72
CA GLY A 93 -11.43 8.51 -11.72
C GLY A 93 -10.65 8.36 -10.42
N LEU A 94 -11.28 8.65 -9.29
CA LEU A 94 -10.63 8.62 -7.99
C LEU A 94 -11.53 7.96 -6.96
N GLU A 95 -11.00 6.98 -6.24
CA GLU A 95 -11.68 6.32 -5.12
C GLU A 95 -10.67 6.14 -3.99
N CYS A 96 -11.00 6.66 -2.81
CA CYS A 96 -10.18 6.53 -1.62
C CYS A 96 -10.91 5.74 -0.55
N GLY A 97 -10.17 4.94 0.21
CA GLY A 97 -10.74 4.10 1.24
C GLY A 97 -9.67 3.52 2.15
N PRO A 98 -10.07 2.91 3.27
CA PRO A 98 -9.14 2.19 4.12
C PRO A 98 -8.52 1.03 3.34
N LEU A 99 -7.26 0.74 3.61
CA LEU A 99 -6.61 -0.47 3.13
C LEU A 99 -5.98 -1.22 4.30
N GLU A 100 -6.34 -2.50 4.41
CA GLU A 100 -5.88 -3.39 5.45
C GLU A 100 -5.15 -4.58 4.83
N ALA A 101 -4.16 -5.13 5.55
CA ALA A 101 -3.44 -6.31 5.09
C ALA A 101 -4.42 -7.49 4.89
N GLY A 102 -4.30 -8.16 3.74
CA GLY A 102 -5.15 -9.32 3.40
C GLY A 102 -6.55 -8.98 2.88
N THR A 103 -6.93 -7.70 2.81
CA THR A 103 -8.25 -7.27 2.31
C THR A 103 -8.09 -6.35 1.11
N ALA A 104 -8.80 -6.63 0.02
CA ALA A 104 -8.83 -5.77 -1.15
C ALA A 104 -9.43 -4.39 -0.79
N GLY A 105 -8.85 -3.32 -1.36
CA GLY A 105 -9.15 -1.96 -0.96
C GLY A 105 -10.03 -1.19 -1.95
N PRO A 106 -9.72 0.11 -2.16
CA PRO A 106 -10.46 0.97 -3.08
C PRO A 106 -10.66 0.32 -4.45
N THR A 107 -11.89 0.46 -4.97
CA THR A 107 -12.33 -0.18 -6.20
C THR A 107 -13.02 0.84 -7.09
N ILE A 108 -12.54 0.98 -8.32
CA ILE A 108 -13.19 1.80 -9.34
C ILE A 108 -13.81 0.87 -10.38
N ARG A 109 -15.09 1.08 -10.68
CA ARG A 109 -15.80 0.37 -11.74
C ARG A 109 -16.22 1.35 -12.82
N ASP A 110 -15.77 1.09 -14.04
CA ASP A 110 -16.28 1.76 -15.24
C ASP A 110 -17.14 0.80 -16.07
N SER A 111 -17.45 1.19 -17.32
CA SER A 111 -18.27 0.37 -18.23
C SER A 111 -17.55 -0.85 -18.81
N ARG A 112 -16.23 -0.96 -18.67
CA ARG A 112 -15.38 -2.00 -19.25
C ARG A 112 -14.74 -2.88 -18.20
N VAL A 113 -14.28 -2.31 -17.10
CA VAL A 113 -13.50 -3.01 -16.08
C VAL A 113 -13.90 -2.60 -14.65
N THR A 114 -13.64 -3.52 -13.73
CA THR A 114 -13.53 -3.25 -12.30
C THR A 114 -12.06 -3.33 -11.93
N ALA A 115 -11.47 -2.23 -11.48
CA ALA A 115 -10.10 -2.16 -10.99
C ALA A 115 -10.09 -2.08 -9.48
N VAL A 116 -9.21 -2.83 -8.82
CA VAL A 116 -9.11 -2.90 -7.37
C VAL A 116 -7.66 -2.77 -6.93
N LEU A 117 -7.45 -1.89 -5.94
CA LEU A 117 -6.16 -1.72 -5.30
C LEU A 117 -5.95 -2.82 -4.27
N LEU A 118 -4.76 -3.41 -4.27
CA LEU A 118 -4.43 -4.58 -3.46
C LEU A 118 -3.32 -4.27 -2.46
N PRO A 119 -3.45 -4.73 -1.20
CA PRO A 119 -2.35 -4.73 -0.25
C PRO A 119 -1.31 -5.78 -0.65
N ASP A 120 -0.06 -5.63 -0.21
CA ASP A 120 1.01 -6.57 -0.57
C ASP A 120 0.71 -8.01 -0.09
N GLN A 121 0.04 -8.12 1.05
CA GLN A 121 -0.29 -9.35 1.76
C GLN A 121 -1.63 -9.99 1.34
N ILE A 122 -2.21 -9.60 0.20
CA ILE A 122 -3.44 -10.23 -0.32
C ILE A 122 -3.19 -11.68 -0.77
N ASP A 123 -4.16 -12.58 -0.54
CA ASP A 123 -4.22 -13.86 -1.27
C ASP A 123 -4.68 -13.61 -2.70
N ARG A 124 -3.79 -13.88 -3.65
CA ARG A 124 -4.02 -13.63 -5.08
C ARG A 124 -4.81 -14.76 -5.75
N ASN A 125 -4.90 -15.93 -5.14
CA ASN A 125 -5.65 -17.05 -5.71
C ASN A 125 -7.15 -16.77 -5.65
N ASP A 126 -7.63 -16.23 -4.53
CA ASP A 126 -9.03 -15.82 -4.35
C ASP A 126 -9.47 -14.78 -5.39
N LEU A 127 -8.57 -13.90 -5.83
CA LEU A 127 -8.85 -12.92 -6.87
C LEU A 127 -9.00 -13.56 -8.25
N ALA A 128 -8.12 -14.50 -8.59
CA ALA A 128 -8.19 -15.23 -9.85
C ALA A 128 -9.51 -16.03 -9.96
N ASP A 129 -9.95 -16.64 -8.85
CA ASP A 129 -11.24 -17.35 -8.78
C ASP A 129 -12.44 -16.41 -8.97
N GLN A 130 -12.28 -15.11 -8.69
CA GLN A 130 -13.25 -14.04 -8.94
C GLN A 130 -13.15 -13.41 -10.33
N GLY A 131 -12.30 -13.97 -11.22
CA GLY A 131 -12.10 -13.51 -12.59
C GLY A 131 -11.19 -12.30 -12.73
N PHE A 132 -10.45 -11.94 -11.68
CA PHE A 132 -9.47 -10.86 -11.73
C PHE A 132 -8.14 -11.33 -12.35
N GLU A 133 -7.59 -10.47 -13.19
CA GLU A 133 -6.24 -10.53 -13.71
C GLU A 133 -5.35 -9.52 -12.98
N LEU A 134 -4.14 -9.93 -12.61
CA LEU A 134 -3.15 -9.05 -12.01
C LEU A 134 -2.39 -8.26 -13.07
N LEU A 135 -2.41 -6.94 -12.97
CA LEU A 135 -1.59 -6.05 -13.81
C LEU A 135 -0.30 -5.63 -13.10
N HIS A 136 -0.39 -5.52 -11.78
CA HIS A 136 0.68 -5.10 -10.89
C HIS A 136 0.51 -5.84 -9.54
N PRO A 137 1.56 -6.04 -8.74
CA PRO A 137 1.42 -6.61 -7.39
C PRO A 137 0.34 -5.97 -6.51
N ASN A 138 0.04 -4.69 -6.73
CA ASN A 138 -0.97 -3.89 -6.03
C ASN A 138 -2.21 -3.53 -6.88
N LEU A 139 -2.37 -4.10 -8.08
CA LEU A 139 -3.51 -3.81 -8.94
C LEU A 139 -4.02 -5.07 -9.64
N ALA A 140 -5.31 -5.34 -9.46
CA ALA A 140 -6.02 -6.29 -10.28
C ALA A 140 -7.17 -5.63 -11.02
N ILE A 141 -7.50 -6.17 -12.19
CA ILE A 141 -8.68 -5.77 -12.95
C ILE A 141 -9.49 -6.99 -13.39
N ARG A 142 -10.79 -6.81 -13.61
CA ARG A 142 -11.62 -7.78 -14.33
C ARG A 142 -12.59 -7.07 -15.26
N PRO A 143 -13.12 -7.73 -16.30
CA PRO A 143 -14.20 -7.19 -17.10
C PRO A 143 -15.43 -6.81 -16.25
N ALA A 144 -16.09 -5.70 -16.56
CA ALA A 144 -17.22 -5.18 -15.78
C ALA A 144 -18.49 -6.07 -15.84
N ASP A 145 -18.53 -7.00 -16.80
CA ASP A 145 -19.59 -7.98 -17.05
C ASP A 145 -19.28 -9.38 -16.47
N ALA A 146 -18.12 -9.56 -15.84
CA ALA A 146 -17.79 -10.79 -15.12
C ALA A 146 -18.57 -10.84 -13.79
N GLU A 147 -19.68 -11.58 -13.77
CA GLU A 147 -20.45 -11.95 -12.57
C GLU A 147 -19.84 -13.17 -11.85
#